data_AF-A0A2M8QK73-F1
#
_entry.id   AF-A0A2M8QK73-F1
#
_cell.length_a   1.000
_cell.length_b   1.000
_cell.length_c   1.000
_cell.angle_alpha   90.00
_cell.angle_beta   90.00
_cell.angle_gamma   90.00
#
_symmetry.space_group_name_H-M   'P 1'
#
loop_
_entity.id
_entity.type
_entity.pdbx_description
1 polymer ?
#
loop_
_entity_poly.entity_id
_entity_poly.type
_entity_poly.pdbx_seq_one_letter_code
_entity_poly.pdbx_strand_id
1 'polypeptide(L)'
;MEIAVPALPLAFALMLAASSTAQSVEHHEAFHVACAQGRSFGLRIEGRQARVQLADRELLLARRPSSLGQHFRSAEATLIIDDAFVAFVQRGDWDWQDCRIDQP
;
A
#
# COMPACT_ATOMS: atom_id res chain seq x y z
N MET A 1 22.50 66.56 -1.24
CA MET A 1 22.84 65.53 -0.23
C MET A 1 22.53 66.22 1.09
N GLU A 2 21.55 65.87 1.90
CA GLU A 2 21.07 64.53 2.30
C GLU A 2 19.56 64.53 2.57
N ILE A 3 18.97 63.34 2.51
CA ILE A 3 17.54 63.08 2.37
C ILE A 3 16.90 62.92 3.76
N ALA A 4 15.72 63.52 3.89
CA ALA A 4 14.84 63.45 5.05
C ALA A 4 14.47 62.01 5.45
N VAL A 5 14.42 61.75 6.76
CA VAL A 5 13.89 60.52 7.35
C VAL A 5 12.44 60.76 7.77
N PRO A 6 11.46 60.00 7.24
CA PRO A 6 10.15 59.87 7.86
C PRO A 6 9.97 58.51 8.54
N ALA A 7 9.04 58.54 9.49
CA ALA A 7 8.70 57.57 10.52
C ALA A 7 8.03 56.27 10.04
N LEU A 8 8.21 55.20 10.86
CA LEU A 8 7.30 54.09 11.27
C LEU A 8 6.26 53.52 10.27
N PRO A 9 5.99 52.19 10.23
CA PRO A 9 5.70 51.41 11.45
C PRO A 9 6.18 49.94 11.52
N LEU A 10 6.39 49.49 12.75
CA LEU A 10 6.26 48.10 13.19
C LEU A 10 4.79 47.67 13.04
N ALA A 11 4.48 46.78 12.09
CA ALA A 11 3.39 45.80 12.17
C ALA A 11 3.29 45.04 10.84
N PHE A 12 3.49 43.71 10.85
CA PHE A 12 2.45 42.73 10.48
C PHE A 12 3.06 41.32 10.35
N ALA A 13 2.72 40.48 11.32
CA ALA A 13 2.32 39.08 11.14
C ALA A 13 3.16 38.20 10.19
N LEU A 14 4.32 37.74 10.65
CA LEU A 14 4.91 36.48 10.17
C LEU A 14 4.36 35.31 11.01
N MET A 15 3.08 35.01 10.85
CA MET A 15 2.50 33.71 11.22
C MET A 15 2.21 32.92 9.94
N LEU A 16 3.26 32.42 9.28
CA LEU A 16 3.10 31.32 8.34
C LEU A 16 3.10 30.02 9.15
N ALA A 17 1.96 29.71 9.77
CA ALA A 17 1.64 28.34 10.12
C ALA A 17 1.40 27.58 8.80
N ALA A 18 2.48 27.13 8.17
CA ALA A 18 2.43 26.15 7.11
C ALA A 18 1.94 24.83 7.75
N SER A 19 0.63 24.71 7.88
CA SER A 19 -0.02 23.44 8.20
C SER A 19 0.09 22.59 6.95
N SER A 20 1.28 22.01 6.74
CA SER A 20 1.45 20.92 5.79
C SER A 20 0.59 19.79 6.30
N THR A 21 -0.66 19.72 5.84
CA THR A 21 -1.43 18.50 5.89
C THR A 21 -0.64 17.52 5.04
N ALA A 22 0.18 16.71 5.68
CA ALA A 22 0.76 15.52 5.06
C ALA A 22 -0.43 14.66 4.65
N GLN A 23 -0.90 14.83 3.42
CA GLN A 23 -1.70 13.83 2.75
C GLN A 23 -0.78 12.63 2.63
N SER A 24 -0.87 11.70 3.58
CA SER A 24 -0.40 10.35 3.35
C SER A 24 -1.17 9.87 2.13
N VAL A 25 -0.56 9.94 0.96
CA VAL A 25 -1.06 9.28 -0.23
C VAL A 25 -1.10 7.81 0.16
N GLU A 26 -2.27 7.31 0.51
CA GLU A 26 -2.49 5.88 0.70
C GLU A 26 -2.20 5.25 -0.66
N HIS A 27 -0.98 4.74 -0.79
CA HIS A 27 -0.49 4.13 -2.01
C HIS A 27 -1.20 2.78 -2.15
N HIS A 28 -2.34 2.81 -2.85
CA HIS A 28 -3.07 1.61 -3.20
C HIS A 28 -2.39 0.96 -4.40
N GLU A 29 -1.64 -0.10 -4.13
CA GLU A 29 -0.93 -0.83 -5.17
C GLU A 29 -1.79 -2.00 -5.64
N ALA A 30 -2.07 -2.05 -6.95
CA ALA A 30 -2.86 -3.10 -7.57
C ALA A 30 -1.98 -3.92 -8.53
N PHE A 31 -2.05 -5.24 -8.39
CA PHE A 31 -1.24 -6.20 -9.11
C PHE A 31 -2.11 -7.30 -9.72
N HIS A 32 -1.60 -7.89 -10.79
CA HIS A 32 -2.04 -9.20 -11.25
C HIS A 32 -1.02 -10.25 -10.78
N VAL A 33 -1.50 -11.37 -10.25
CA VAL A 33 -0.64 -12.47 -9.82
C VAL A 33 -0.92 -13.67 -10.70
N ALA A 34 0.07 -14.11 -11.46
CA ALA A 34 0.01 -15.35 -12.24
C ALA A 34 0.63 -16.50 -11.43
N CYS A 35 0.01 -17.67 -11.52
CA CYS A 35 0.45 -18.89 -10.86
C CYS A 35 0.60 -20.02 -11.89
N ALA A 36 1.16 -21.15 -11.46
CA ALA A 36 1.19 -22.37 -12.26
C ALA A 36 -0.22 -22.78 -12.73
N GLN A 37 -0.25 -23.60 -13.78
CA GLN A 37 -1.48 -24.18 -14.33
C GLN A 37 -2.47 -23.13 -14.87
N GLY A 38 -1.98 -21.92 -15.19
CA GLY A 38 -2.79 -20.83 -15.76
C GLY A 38 -3.74 -20.17 -14.76
N ARG A 39 -3.58 -20.43 -13.46
CA ARG A 39 -4.36 -19.76 -12.42
C ARG A 39 -3.85 -18.34 -12.22
N SER A 40 -4.74 -17.42 -11.90
CA SER A 40 -4.36 -16.07 -11.53
C SER A 40 -5.37 -15.43 -10.58
N PHE A 41 -4.98 -14.32 -9.96
CA PHE A 41 -5.86 -13.49 -9.16
C PHE A 41 -5.41 -12.03 -9.17
N GLY A 42 -6.34 -11.14 -8.87
CA GLY A 42 -6.03 -9.74 -8.61
C GLY A 42 -5.61 -9.54 -7.16
N LEU A 43 -4.62 -8.68 -6.92
CA LEU A 43 -4.16 -8.35 -5.59
C LEU A 43 -4.13 -6.83 -5.42
N ARG A 44 -4.71 -6.32 -4.34
CA ARG A 44 -4.56 -4.92 -3.95
C ARG A 44 -4.06 -4.81 -2.52
N ILE A 45 -3.07 -3.96 -2.29
CA ILE A 45 -2.54 -3.67 -0.95
C ILE A 45 -2.98 -2.26 -0.55
N GLU A 46 -3.71 -2.17 0.56
CA GLU A 46 -4.28 -0.93 1.11
C GLU A 46 -3.79 -0.81 2.56
N GLY A 47 -2.63 -0.17 2.75
CA GLY A 47 -1.99 0.01 4.06
C GLY A 47 -1.73 -1.30 4.81
N ARG A 48 -2.58 -1.60 5.80
CA ARG A 48 -2.48 -2.81 6.64
C ARG A 48 -3.35 -3.97 6.14
N GLN A 49 -3.93 -3.87 4.96
CA GLN A 49 -4.79 -4.90 4.40
C GLN A 49 -4.30 -5.32 3.01
N ALA A 50 -4.54 -6.58 2.68
CA ALA A 50 -4.45 -7.08 1.32
C ALA A 50 -5.82 -7.64 0.91
N ARG A 51 -6.26 -7.25 -0.28
CA ARG A 51 -7.50 -7.67 -0.90
C ARG A 51 -7.15 -8.58 -2.08
N VAL A 52 -7.52 -9.86 -1.97
CA VAL A 52 -7.30 -10.88 -3.00
C VAL A 52 -8.60 -11.07 -3.76
N GLN A 53 -8.62 -10.71 -5.04
CA GLN A 53 -9.76 -10.86 -5.93
C GLN A 53 -9.62 -12.16 -6.72
N LEU A 54 -10.37 -13.17 -6.30
CA LEU A 54 -10.54 -14.42 -7.04
C LEU A 54 -11.69 -14.28 -8.04
N ALA A 55 -11.86 -15.29 -8.91
CA ALA A 55 -12.90 -15.27 -9.94
C ALA A 55 -14.33 -15.22 -9.36
N ASP A 56 -14.56 -15.88 -8.22
CA ASP A 56 -15.87 -16.05 -7.61
C ASP A 56 -16.07 -15.21 -6.34
N ARG A 57 -14.99 -14.73 -5.71
CA ARG A 57 -15.05 -14.03 -4.43
C ARG A 57 -13.85 -13.12 -4.17
N GLU A 58 -14.01 -12.25 -3.17
CA GLU A 58 -12.94 -11.42 -2.64
C GLU A 58 -12.57 -11.91 -1.23
N LEU A 59 -11.27 -11.91 -0.92
CA LEU A 59 -10.74 -12.20 0.41
C LEU A 59 -10.02 -10.97 0.98
N LEU A 60 -10.38 -10.59 2.20
CA LEU A 60 -9.71 -9.54 2.95
C LEU A 60 -8.75 -10.16 3.98
N LEU A 61 -7.48 -9.78 3.89
CA LEU A 61 -6.39 -10.29 4.71
C LEU A 61 -5.76 -9.15 5.51
N ALA A 62 -5.55 -9.36 6.81
CA ALA A 62 -4.91 -8.38 7.68
C ALA A 62 -3.40 -8.58 7.72
N ARG A 63 -2.63 -7.49 7.67
CA ARG A 63 -1.16 -7.51 7.78
C ARG A 63 -0.73 -8.07 9.13
N ARG A 64 0.21 -9.00 9.10
CA ARG A 64 0.89 -9.55 10.26
C ARG A 64 2.34 -9.06 10.28
N PRO A 65 2.89 -8.68 11.45
CA PRO A 65 4.31 -8.40 11.57
C PRO A 65 5.14 -9.60 11.10
N SER A 66 6.17 -9.35 10.30
CA SER A 66 7.12 -10.35 9.83
C SER A 66 8.47 -9.70 9.63
N SER A 67 9.55 -10.46 9.87
CA SER A 67 10.92 -10.08 9.51
C SER A 67 11.29 -10.46 8.08
N LEU A 68 10.40 -11.16 7.36
CA LEU A 68 10.56 -11.60 5.99
C LEU A 68 9.30 -11.26 5.19
N GLY A 69 9.48 -10.58 4.07
CA GLY A 69 8.40 -10.22 3.16
C GLY A 69 7.22 -9.48 3.82
N GLN A 70 6.12 -9.39 3.07
CA GLN A 70 4.85 -8.84 3.52
C GLN A 70 3.88 -9.98 3.80
N HIS A 71 3.48 -10.15 5.06
CA HIS A 71 2.57 -11.22 5.47
C HIS A 71 1.16 -10.68 5.71
N PHE A 72 0.17 -11.34 5.13
CA PHE A 72 -1.24 -11.06 5.34
C PHE A 72 -2.00 -12.36 5.61
N ARG A 73 -2.99 -12.29 6.50
CA ARG A 73 -3.73 -13.48 6.93
C ARG A 73 -5.17 -13.17 7.28
N SER A 74 -6.06 -14.12 7.01
CA SER A 74 -7.39 -14.22 7.59
C SER A 74 -7.62 -15.63 8.14
N ALA A 75 -8.85 -15.93 8.56
CA ALA A 75 -9.22 -17.30 8.83
C ALA A 75 -9.15 -18.15 7.55
N GLU A 76 -9.45 -17.60 6.38
CA GLU A 76 -9.63 -18.36 5.15
C GLU A 76 -8.39 -18.50 4.30
N ALA A 77 -7.40 -17.62 4.45
CA ALA A 77 -6.20 -17.69 3.64
C ALA A 77 -4.97 -17.05 4.31
N THR A 78 -3.81 -17.36 3.76
CA THR A 78 -2.52 -16.73 4.07
C THR A 78 -1.86 -16.30 2.77
N LEU A 79 -1.30 -15.10 2.78
CA LEU A 79 -0.59 -14.49 1.66
C LEU A 79 0.77 -13.99 2.16
N ILE A 80 1.83 -14.35 1.46
CA ILE A 80 3.18 -13.86 1.68
C ILE A 80 3.68 -13.31 0.35
N ILE A 81 4.26 -12.12 0.39
CA ILE A 81 4.84 -11.45 -0.79
C ILE A 81 6.29 -11.13 -0.47
N ASP A 82 7.20 -11.57 -1.31
CA ASP A 82 8.63 -11.27 -1.21
C ASP A 82 9.17 -10.90 -2.60
N ASP A 83 9.43 -9.62 -2.82
CA ASP A 83 9.55 -9.00 -4.15
C ASP A 83 8.39 -9.44 -5.08
N ALA A 84 8.72 -10.11 -6.19
CA ALA A 84 7.75 -10.61 -7.15
C ALA A 84 7.21 -12.01 -6.79
N PHE A 85 7.78 -12.71 -5.81
CA PHE A 85 7.31 -14.04 -5.41
C PHE A 85 6.11 -13.92 -4.49
N VAL A 86 5.10 -14.75 -4.75
CA VAL A 86 3.87 -14.80 -3.96
C VAL A 86 3.64 -16.23 -3.48
N ALA A 87 3.49 -16.41 -2.18
CA ALA A 87 2.92 -17.64 -1.63
C ALA A 87 1.49 -17.35 -1.18
N PHE A 88 0.51 -17.98 -1.84
CA PHE A 88 -0.89 -17.85 -1.51
C PHE A 88 -1.45 -19.22 -1.15
N VAL A 89 -2.03 -19.35 0.04
CA VAL A 89 -2.66 -20.58 0.51
C VAL A 89 -4.08 -20.26 0.94
N GLN A 90 -5.05 -20.81 0.23
CA GLN A 90 -6.46 -20.72 0.57
C GLN A 90 -6.89 -22.00 1.29
N ARG A 91 -7.65 -21.85 2.37
CA ARG A 91 -8.20 -23.00 3.10
C ARG A 91 -9.07 -23.82 2.14
N GLY A 92 -8.72 -25.09 2.00
CA GLY A 92 -9.44 -26.03 1.13
C GLY A 92 -8.97 -26.04 -0.32
N ASP A 93 -7.98 -25.22 -0.68
CA ASP A 93 -7.41 -25.16 -2.03
C ASP A 93 -5.89 -24.96 -1.95
N TRP A 94 -5.18 -26.04 -2.26
CA TRP A 94 -3.72 -26.14 -2.16
C TRP A 94 -3.01 -25.98 -3.50
N ASP A 95 -3.76 -25.76 -4.58
CA ASP A 95 -3.24 -25.77 -5.95
C ASP A 95 -2.75 -24.39 -6.43
N TRP A 96 -2.57 -23.44 -5.51
CA TRP A 96 -1.97 -22.13 -5.76
C TRP A 96 -0.45 -22.24 -5.66
N GLN A 97 0.18 -22.66 -6.76
CA GLN A 97 1.61 -22.96 -6.82
C GLN A 97 2.34 -21.98 -7.76
N ASP A 98 3.63 -21.74 -7.48
CA ASP A 98 4.53 -20.91 -8.29
C ASP A 98 3.95 -19.53 -8.65
N CYS A 99 3.30 -18.87 -7.69
CA CYS A 99 2.67 -17.58 -7.92
C CYS A 99 3.70 -16.44 -7.95
N ARG A 100 3.53 -15.51 -8.89
CA ARG A 100 4.35 -14.31 -9.04
C ARG A 100 3.49 -13.11 -9.39
N ILE A 101 3.88 -11.93 -8.92
CA ILE A 101 3.34 -10.66 -9.42
C ILE A 101 3.83 -10.51 -10.86
N ASP A 102 2.88 -10.36 -11.79
CA ASP A 102 3.19 -9.96 -13.16
C ASP A 102 3.62 -8.49 -13.11
N GLN A 103 4.88 -8.23 -13.44
CA GLN A 103 5.34 -6.86 -13.67
C GLN A 103 4.93 -6.45 -15.10
N PRO A 104 4.44 -5.21 -15.28
CA PRO A 104 4.17 -4.68 -16.62
C PRO A 104 5.43 -4.63 -17.50
#